data_AF-W7SRY2-F1
#
_entry.id   AF-W7SRY2-F1
#
_cell.length_a   1.000
_cell.length_b   1.000
_cell.length_c   1.000
_cell.angle_alpha   90.00
_cell.angle_beta   90.00
_cell.angle_gamma   90.00
#
_symmetry.space_group_name_H-M   'P 1'
#
loop_
_entity.id
_entity.type
_entity.pdbx_description
1 polymer ?
#
loop_
_entity_poly.entity_id
_entity_poly.type
_entity_poly.pdbx_seq_one_letter_code
_entity_poly.pdbx_strand_id
1 'polypeptide(L)'
;MVSAMELSTRVGTIAETIIGRKGRVSFVEVLVELGWVHQKNVDSWRRGELDPLTKAMSVTDDKVLEAAEAFNLWDRLRFRRTTTPHVSATRDRRPLRFTADRDITWVHLQFARADARPAADEKVPDLVVLEAKDEFECEECRAHDRFMMMDSQSAICMGCADLDHLVFLKAGNATLSRRARKESGLAAIVVRPDAKRRNRIWRLGILVEPDALDRAEQQCFDDEELRARRRVKDAERREVLDEKFMGQ
;
A
#
# COMPACT_ATOMS: atom_id res chain seq x y z
N MET A 1 -1.44 16.85 -33.46
CA MET A 1 -2.15 15.63 -33.92
C MET A 1 -1.25 14.40 -33.97
N VAL A 2 -0.09 14.42 -34.66
CA VAL A 2 0.82 13.24 -34.74
C VAL A 2 1.31 12.78 -33.35
N SER A 3 1.78 13.69 -32.49
CA SER A 3 2.26 13.34 -31.13
C SER A 3 1.18 12.75 -30.21
N ALA A 4 -0.09 13.12 -30.40
CA ALA A 4 -1.21 12.63 -29.58
C ALA A 4 -1.59 11.20 -29.95
N MET A 5 -1.58 10.89 -31.25
CA MET A 5 -1.84 9.56 -31.78
C MET A 5 -0.72 8.56 -31.41
N GLU A 6 0.53 9.04 -31.40
CA GLU A 6 1.68 8.26 -30.91
C GLU A 6 1.58 7.98 -29.40
N LEU A 7 1.18 8.97 -28.59
CA LEU A 7 0.99 8.78 -27.15
C LEU A 7 -0.12 7.75 -26.87
N SER A 8 -1.26 7.87 -27.55
CA SER A 8 -2.38 6.93 -27.41
C SER A 8 -1.97 5.49 -27.73
N THR A 9 -1.22 5.31 -28.82
CA THR A 9 -0.70 3.99 -29.23
C THR A 9 0.23 3.39 -28.17
N ARG A 10 1.14 4.21 -27.62
CA ARG A 10 2.05 3.78 -26.55
C ARG A 10 1.32 3.41 -25.27
N VAL A 11 0.37 4.25 -24.84
CA VAL A 11 -0.47 3.99 -23.67
C VAL A 11 -1.22 2.66 -23.83
N GLY A 12 -1.86 2.44 -24.99
CA GLY A 12 -2.60 1.21 -25.26
C GLY A 12 -1.72 -0.04 -25.27
N THR A 13 -0.52 0.04 -25.86
CA THR A 13 0.42 -1.09 -25.92
C THR A 13 0.91 -1.48 -24.53
N ILE A 14 1.26 -0.49 -23.70
CA ILE A 14 1.65 -0.70 -22.31
C ILE A 14 0.49 -1.29 -21.51
N ALA A 15 -0.72 -0.75 -21.66
CA ALA A 15 -1.90 -1.23 -20.96
C ALA A 15 -2.22 -2.70 -21.31
N GLU A 16 -2.18 -3.07 -22.60
CA GLU A 16 -2.39 -4.44 -23.07
C GLU A 16 -1.33 -5.40 -22.50
N THR A 17 -0.07 -4.95 -22.44
CA THR A 17 1.03 -5.73 -21.85
C THR A 17 0.82 -5.99 -20.35
N ILE A 18 0.47 -4.94 -19.59
CA ILE A 18 0.27 -5.06 -18.14
C ILE A 18 -0.94 -5.94 -17.83
N ILE A 19 -2.08 -5.71 -18.50
CA ILE A 19 -3.30 -6.48 -18.27
C ILE A 19 -3.14 -7.93 -18.73
N GLY A 20 -2.36 -8.18 -19.79
CA GLY A 20 -2.03 -9.53 -20.24
C GLY A 20 -1.27 -10.33 -19.19
N ARG A 21 -0.32 -9.68 -18.49
CA ARG A 21 0.50 -10.29 -17.44
C ARG A 21 -0.23 -10.43 -16.09
N LYS A 22 -0.96 -9.41 -15.67
CA LYS A 22 -1.52 -9.30 -14.30
C LYS A 22 -3.03 -9.50 -14.22
N GLY A 23 -3.74 -9.51 -15.35
CA GLY A 23 -5.21 -9.49 -15.41
C GLY A 23 -5.85 -8.14 -15.06
N ARG A 24 -5.05 -7.14 -14.69
CA ARG A 24 -5.48 -5.78 -14.34
C ARG A 24 -4.39 -4.75 -14.66
N VAL A 25 -4.79 -3.49 -14.83
CA VAL A 25 -3.90 -2.35 -15.05
C VAL A 25 -4.50 -1.07 -14.46
N SER A 26 -3.67 -0.30 -13.76
CA SER A 26 -3.99 1.05 -13.28
C SER A 26 -3.27 2.12 -14.08
N PHE A 27 -3.81 3.34 -14.12
CA PHE A 27 -3.14 4.46 -14.79
C PHE A 27 -1.74 4.75 -14.22
N VAL A 28 -1.55 4.64 -12.90
CA VAL A 28 -0.24 4.79 -12.26
C VAL A 28 0.79 3.79 -12.79
N GLU A 29 0.41 2.52 -13.02
CA GLU A 29 1.31 1.52 -13.59
C GLU A 29 1.70 1.87 -15.03
N VAL A 30 0.77 2.45 -15.81
CA VAL A 30 1.09 2.94 -17.16
C VAL A 30 2.10 4.08 -17.09
N LEU A 31 1.96 5.03 -16.16
CA LEU A 31 2.93 6.13 -15.98
C LEU A 31 4.34 5.63 -15.61
N VAL A 32 4.42 4.57 -14.78
CA VAL A 32 5.69 3.93 -14.41
C VAL A 32 6.32 3.22 -15.62
N GLU A 33 5.56 2.43 -16.36
CA GLU A 33 6.06 1.70 -17.54
C GLU A 33 6.35 2.63 -18.74
N LEU A 34 5.69 3.80 -18.82
CA LEU A 34 6.06 4.89 -19.73
C LEU A 34 7.41 5.53 -19.37
N GLY A 35 7.92 5.30 -18.17
CA GLY A 35 9.13 5.92 -17.64
C GLY A 35 8.94 7.38 -17.22
N TRP A 36 7.71 7.84 -17.03
CA TRP A 36 7.42 9.24 -16.65
C TRP A 36 7.54 9.48 -15.16
N VAL A 37 7.46 8.41 -14.36
CA VAL A 37 7.63 8.44 -12.90
C VAL A 37 8.31 7.15 -12.43
N HIS A 38 9.21 7.26 -11.45
CA HIS A 38 9.82 6.09 -10.83
C HIS A 38 8.93 5.53 -9.71
N GLN A 39 8.95 4.21 -9.50
CA GLN A 39 8.17 3.54 -8.44
C GLN A 39 8.42 4.16 -7.05
N LYS A 40 9.67 4.56 -6.75
CA LYS A 40 10.02 5.23 -5.49
C LYS A 40 9.23 6.52 -5.26
N ASN A 41 8.99 7.30 -6.32
CA ASN A 41 8.24 8.55 -6.24
C ASN A 41 6.74 8.28 -6.07
N VAL A 42 6.22 7.23 -6.72
CA VAL A 42 4.85 6.73 -6.48
C VAL A 42 4.67 6.31 -5.02
N ASP A 43 5.65 5.63 -4.43
CA ASP A 43 5.57 5.21 -3.03
C ASP A 43 5.61 6.41 -2.07
N SER A 44 6.42 7.43 -2.37
CA SER A 44 6.48 8.69 -1.60
C SER A 44 5.17 9.48 -1.73
N TRP A 45 4.60 9.53 -2.93
CA TRP A 45 3.28 10.10 -3.19
C TRP A 45 2.18 9.37 -2.41
N ARG A 46 2.18 8.03 -2.41
CA ARG A 46 1.25 7.23 -1.60
C ARG A 46 1.36 7.50 -0.10
N ARG A 47 2.55 7.85 0.39
CA ARG A 47 2.78 8.26 1.78
C ARG A 47 2.40 9.72 2.07
N GLY A 48 1.97 10.49 1.06
CA GLY A 48 1.66 11.91 1.21
C GLY A 48 2.89 12.83 1.35
N GLU A 49 4.10 12.30 1.22
CA GLU A 49 5.36 13.06 1.26
C GLU A 49 5.58 13.88 -0.03
N LEU A 50 4.97 13.43 -1.13
CA LEU A 50 4.98 14.08 -2.43
C LEU A 50 3.53 14.36 -2.84
N ASP A 51 3.19 15.61 -3.07
CA ASP A 51 1.86 16.00 -3.58
C ASP A 51 1.96 17.33 -4.34
N PRO A 52 1.53 17.42 -5.62
CA PRO A 52 1.01 16.34 -6.49
C PRO A 52 2.10 15.43 -7.08
N LEU A 53 1.70 14.33 -7.72
CA LEU A 53 2.63 13.37 -8.35
C LEU A 53 3.50 14.02 -9.44
N THR A 54 2.95 14.96 -10.22
CA THR A 54 3.66 15.63 -11.32
C THR A 54 4.91 16.38 -10.89
N LYS A 55 5.02 16.79 -9.61
CA LYS A 55 6.25 17.40 -9.05
C LYS A 55 7.49 16.50 -9.21
N ALA A 56 7.31 15.19 -9.34
CA ALA A 56 8.40 14.23 -9.51
C ALA A 56 8.39 13.52 -10.88
N MET A 57 7.64 14.06 -11.85
CA MET A 57 7.52 13.53 -13.20
C MET A 57 8.37 14.33 -14.19
N SER A 58 8.76 13.70 -15.30
CA SER A 58 9.51 14.35 -16.38
C SER A 58 8.62 15.03 -17.43
N VAL A 59 7.34 15.24 -17.13
CA VAL A 59 6.31 15.73 -18.08
C VAL A 59 5.39 16.74 -17.39
N THR A 60 4.70 17.55 -18.19
CA THR A 60 3.74 18.55 -17.72
C THR A 60 2.40 17.92 -17.32
N ASP A 61 1.63 18.62 -16.49
CA ASP A 61 0.28 18.23 -16.09
C ASP A 61 -0.62 17.93 -17.31
N ASP A 62 -0.64 18.80 -18.32
CA ASP A 62 -1.42 18.60 -19.55
C ASP A 62 -1.12 17.27 -20.24
N LYS A 63 0.15 16.87 -20.27
CA LYS A 63 0.58 15.62 -20.90
C LYS A 63 0.17 14.39 -20.10
N VAL A 64 0.09 14.52 -18.78
CA VAL A 64 -0.46 13.47 -17.90
C VAL A 64 -1.95 13.33 -18.14
N LEU A 65 -2.68 14.43 -18.25
CA LEU A 65 -4.13 14.42 -18.53
C LEU A 65 -4.42 13.84 -19.92
N GLU A 66 -3.63 14.18 -20.94
CA GLU A 66 -3.73 13.59 -22.29
C GLU A 66 -3.51 12.06 -22.25
N ALA A 67 -2.53 11.59 -21.48
CA ALA A 67 -2.31 10.16 -21.29
C ALA A 67 -3.46 9.49 -20.52
N ALA A 68 -4.06 10.16 -19.53
CA ALA A 68 -5.20 9.66 -18.79
C ALA A 68 -6.44 9.53 -19.67
N GLU A 69 -6.67 10.49 -20.57
CA GLU A 69 -7.72 10.42 -21.58
C GLU A 69 -7.49 9.27 -22.55
N ALA A 70 -6.27 9.13 -23.08
CA ALA A 70 -5.90 8.02 -23.94
C ALA A 70 -6.13 6.66 -23.25
N PHE A 71 -5.73 6.53 -21.98
CA PHE A 71 -5.94 5.32 -21.18
C PHE A 71 -7.43 5.02 -20.98
N ASN A 72 -8.24 6.05 -20.72
CA ASN A 72 -9.69 5.92 -20.60
C ASN A 72 -10.39 5.58 -21.92
N LEU A 73 -9.82 5.95 -23.05
CA LEU A 73 -10.35 5.64 -24.38
C LEU A 73 -9.86 4.31 -24.94
N TRP A 74 -8.71 3.81 -24.46
CA TRP A 74 -8.06 2.61 -24.98
C TRP A 74 -9.00 1.43 -25.12
N ASP A 75 -9.81 1.12 -24.09
CA ASP A 75 -10.74 0.00 -24.21
C ASP A 75 -11.89 -0.04 -23.19
N ARG A 76 -12.93 0.77 -23.44
CA ARG A 76 -14.08 0.90 -22.53
C ARG A 76 -15.01 -0.32 -22.52
N LEU A 77 -14.92 -1.21 -23.50
CA LEU A 77 -15.89 -2.29 -23.70
C LEU A 77 -15.33 -3.68 -23.38
N ARG A 78 -14.01 -3.89 -23.45
CA ARG A 78 -13.40 -5.21 -23.21
C ARG A 78 -13.14 -5.52 -21.73
N PHE A 79 -13.01 -4.51 -20.87
CA PHE A 79 -12.58 -4.69 -19.49
C PHE A 79 -13.54 -4.03 -18.48
N ARG A 80 -13.63 -4.62 -17.28
CA ARG A 80 -14.34 -4.01 -16.15
C ARG A 80 -13.56 -2.76 -15.72
N ARG A 81 -14.27 -1.63 -15.69
CA ARG A 81 -13.72 -0.32 -15.32
C ARG A 81 -14.05 0.01 -13.88
N THR A 82 -13.07 0.51 -13.14
CA THR A 82 -13.25 1.00 -11.77
C THR A 82 -12.50 2.32 -11.61
N THR A 83 -13.07 3.24 -10.85
CA THR A 83 -12.43 4.50 -10.51
C THR A 83 -12.51 4.69 -9.02
N THR A 84 -11.39 4.39 -8.34
CA THR A 84 -11.27 4.55 -6.89
C THR A 84 -10.19 5.59 -6.65
N PRO A 85 -10.50 6.70 -5.96
CA PRO A 85 -9.49 7.69 -5.63
C PRO A 85 -8.33 7.06 -4.86
N HIS A 86 -7.10 7.44 -5.19
CA HIS A 86 -5.95 7.07 -4.38
C HIS A 86 -5.97 7.92 -3.11
N VAL A 87 -5.84 7.29 -1.95
CA VAL A 87 -5.79 7.97 -0.65
C VAL A 87 -4.40 7.89 -0.07
N SER A 88 -3.99 8.97 0.59
CA SER A 88 -2.71 9.08 1.27
C SER A 88 -2.66 8.18 2.52
N ALA A 89 -1.45 7.73 2.86
CA ALA A 89 -1.16 7.03 4.11
C ALA A 89 -0.88 7.99 5.30
N THR A 90 -1.32 9.25 5.21
CA THR A 90 -1.25 10.26 6.27
C THR A 90 -2.47 10.16 7.20
N ARG A 91 -2.44 10.87 8.33
CA ARG A 91 -3.53 10.87 9.33
C ARG A 91 -4.89 11.29 8.74
N ASP A 92 -4.89 12.25 7.82
CA ASP A 92 -6.10 12.81 7.19
C ASP A 92 -6.67 11.93 6.07
N ARG A 93 -5.91 10.92 5.61
CA ARG A 93 -6.25 10.06 4.45
C ARG A 93 -6.78 10.85 3.25
N ARG A 94 -6.24 12.06 3.04
CA ARG A 94 -6.72 12.93 1.97
C ARG A 94 -6.55 12.26 0.59
N PRO A 95 -7.44 12.56 -0.38
CA PRO A 95 -7.24 12.15 -1.77
C PRO A 95 -5.90 12.66 -2.30
N LEU A 96 -5.14 11.78 -2.93
CA LEU A 96 -3.87 12.10 -3.55
C LEU A 96 -4.07 12.70 -4.94
N ARG A 97 -3.33 13.77 -5.24
CA ARG A 97 -3.43 14.47 -6.52
C ARG A 97 -2.36 14.05 -7.51
N PHE A 98 -2.72 13.90 -8.78
CA PHE A 98 -1.77 13.66 -9.86
C PHE A 98 -1.17 14.97 -10.36
N THR A 99 -2.01 16.00 -10.52
CA THR A 99 -1.68 17.33 -11.05
C THR A 99 -1.86 18.41 -9.99
N ALA A 100 -1.31 19.61 -10.23
CA ALA A 100 -1.40 20.70 -9.26
C ALA A 100 -2.83 21.25 -9.12
N ASP A 101 -3.49 21.45 -10.26
CA ASP A 101 -4.71 22.27 -10.34
C ASP A 101 -5.94 21.53 -10.87
N ARG A 102 -5.78 20.45 -11.66
CA ARG A 102 -6.90 19.87 -12.44
C ARG A 102 -6.81 18.36 -12.60
N ASP A 103 -7.05 17.63 -11.51
CA ASP A 103 -7.26 16.19 -11.62
C ASP A 103 -8.60 15.87 -12.28
N ILE A 104 -8.57 14.94 -13.23
CA ILE A 104 -9.75 14.38 -13.86
C ILE A 104 -9.96 12.96 -13.35
N THR A 105 -11.20 12.51 -13.29
CA THR A 105 -11.59 11.16 -12.81
C THR A 105 -10.78 10.01 -13.42
N TRP A 106 -10.27 10.18 -14.67
CA TRP A 106 -9.49 9.17 -15.39
C TRP A 106 -8.09 8.91 -14.82
N VAL A 107 -7.53 9.82 -14.02
CA VAL A 107 -6.22 9.56 -13.39
C VAL A 107 -6.31 8.45 -12.33
N HIS A 108 -7.51 8.19 -11.81
CA HIS A 108 -7.81 7.12 -10.85
C HIS A 108 -8.34 5.84 -11.53
N LEU A 109 -8.22 5.74 -12.85
CA LEU A 109 -8.84 4.65 -13.60
C LEU A 109 -8.06 3.34 -13.46
N GLN A 110 -8.81 2.25 -13.36
CA GLN A 110 -8.31 0.88 -13.41
C GLN A 110 -9.17 0.04 -14.34
N PHE A 111 -8.51 -0.84 -15.09
CA PHE A 111 -9.15 -1.88 -15.89
C PHE A 111 -8.78 -3.25 -15.36
N ALA A 112 -9.74 -4.16 -15.35
CA ALA A 112 -9.53 -5.55 -14.98
C ALA A 112 -10.32 -6.47 -15.91
N ARG A 113 -9.78 -7.67 -16.17
CA ARG A 113 -10.55 -8.72 -16.85
C ARG A 113 -11.73 -9.16 -15.99
N ALA A 114 -12.76 -9.72 -16.62
CA ALA A 114 -13.95 -10.18 -15.90
C ALA A 114 -13.63 -11.29 -14.88
N ASP A 115 -12.69 -12.18 -15.24
CA ASP A 115 -12.17 -13.28 -14.42
C ASP A 115 -11.05 -12.84 -13.48
N ALA A 116 -10.56 -11.60 -13.59
CA ALA A 116 -9.56 -11.10 -12.68
C ALA A 116 -10.17 -11.03 -11.28
N ARG A 117 -9.53 -11.75 -10.36
CA ARG A 117 -9.79 -11.61 -8.92
C ARG A 117 -9.82 -10.11 -8.63
N PRO A 118 -10.85 -9.58 -7.92
CA PRO A 118 -10.80 -8.21 -7.49
C PRO A 118 -9.43 -7.99 -6.89
N ALA A 119 -8.72 -6.95 -7.34
CA ALA A 119 -7.55 -6.49 -6.62
C ALA A 119 -8.02 -6.43 -5.17
N ALA A 120 -7.42 -7.21 -4.27
CA ALA A 120 -7.81 -7.20 -2.87
C ALA A 120 -7.88 -5.73 -2.50
N ASP A 121 -9.11 -5.20 -2.31
CA ASP A 121 -9.49 -3.82 -2.64
C ASP A 121 -8.32 -2.93 -2.34
N GLU A 122 -7.83 -2.17 -3.34
CA GLU A 122 -6.63 -1.31 -3.24
C GLU A 122 -6.52 -0.76 -1.82
N LYS A 123 -5.81 -1.53 -0.99
CA LYS A 123 -6.12 -1.51 0.44
C LYS A 123 -5.61 -0.18 0.87
N VAL A 124 -6.48 0.66 1.43
CA VAL A 124 -6.08 1.95 2.02
C VAL A 124 -4.75 1.68 2.70
N PRO A 125 -3.65 2.27 2.19
CA PRO A 125 -2.34 1.86 2.61
C PRO A 125 -2.29 1.88 4.12
N ASP A 126 -1.75 0.82 4.71
CA ASP A 126 -1.59 0.76 6.14
C ASP A 126 -0.85 2.01 6.59
N LEU A 127 -1.34 2.68 7.63
CA LEU A 127 -0.59 3.76 8.26
C LEU A 127 0.78 3.21 8.64
N VAL A 128 1.83 3.99 8.40
CA VAL A 128 3.21 3.58 8.70
C VAL A 128 3.76 4.50 9.77
N VAL A 129 4.27 3.87 10.82
CA VAL A 129 4.92 4.53 11.95
C VAL A 129 6.37 4.05 12.00
N LEU A 130 7.27 4.98 12.25
CA LEU A 130 8.69 4.75 12.38
C LEU A 130 9.05 4.65 13.86
N GLU A 131 10.00 3.80 14.19
CA GLU A 131 10.69 3.94 15.47
C GLU A 131 11.48 5.24 15.48
N ALA A 132 11.20 6.07 16.47
CA ALA A 132 11.86 7.36 16.65
C ALA A 132 13.34 7.16 16.97
N LYS A 133 14.16 8.09 16.50
CA LYS A 133 15.56 8.20 16.92
C LYS A 133 15.62 8.95 18.25
N ASP A 134 16.73 8.82 18.97
CA ASP A 134 16.92 9.49 20.27
C ASP A 134 16.77 11.02 20.19
N GLU A 135 17.13 11.63 19.06
CA GLU A 135 17.06 13.07 18.80
C GLU A 135 15.69 13.54 18.23
N PHE A 136 14.72 12.64 18.08
CA PHE A 136 13.42 12.98 17.51
C PHE A 136 12.67 13.98 18.40
N GLU A 137 12.21 15.07 17.82
CA GLU A 137 11.32 16.04 18.43
C GLU A 137 10.10 16.24 17.51
N CYS A 138 8.90 16.17 18.06
CA CYS A 138 7.67 16.40 17.30
C CYS A 138 7.62 17.83 16.76
N GLU A 139 7.33 17.98 15.47
CA GLU A 139 7.26 19.29 14.82
C GLU A 139 6.13 20.18 15.35
N GLU A 140 5.01 19.58 15.76
CA GLU A 140 3.83 20.32 16.25
C GLU A 140 3.92 20.68 17.74
N CYS A 141 4.24 19.70 18.60
CA CYS A 141 4.16 19.87 20.06
C CYS A 141 5.50 19.83 20.78
N ARG A 142 6.61 19.61 20.06
CA ARG A 142 7.97 19.54 20.62
C ARG A 142 8.20 18.41 21.64
N ALA A 143 7.28 17.46 21.74
CA ALA A 143 7.43 16.29 22.60
C ALA A 143 8.29 15.20 21.94
N HIS A 144 8.91 14.36 22.77
CA HIS A 144 9.56 13.13 22.36
C HIS A 144 8.59 11.96 22.48
N ASP A 145 8.78 10.93 21.65
CA ASP A 145 7.98 9.72 21.65
C ASP A 145 8.82 8.54 21.17
N ARG A 146 8.44 7.31 21.52
CA ARG A 146 9.10 6.09 21.04
C ARG A 146 8.86 5.88 19.54
N PHE A 147 7.71 6.34 19.07
CA PHE A 147 7.25 6.16 17.71
C PHE A 147 6.85 7.50 17.11
N MET A 148 7.03 7.62 15.79
CA MET A 148 6.71 8.85 15.06
C MET A 148 6.12 8.53 13.69
N MET A 149 5.27 9.42 13.17
CA MET A 149 4.70 9.33 11.83
C MET A 149 5.26 10.45 10.95
N MET A 150 5.50 10.14 9.68
CA MET A 150 5.70 11.18 8.67
C MET A 150 4.33 11.65 8.19
N ASP A 151 3.99 12.91 8.45
CA ASP A 151 2.80 13.57 7.89
C ASP A 151 3.26 14.69 6.96
N SER A 152 2.99 14.57 5.66
CA SER A 152 3.18 15.66 4.69
C SER A 152 4.57 16.35 4.75
N GLN A 153 5.64 15.56 5.00
CA GLN A 153 7.06 15.94 5.18
C GLN A 153 7.50 16.31 6.61
N SER A 154 6.57 16.40 7.55
CA SER A 154 6.83 16.70 8.96
C SER A 154 6.84 15.42 9.79
N ALA A 155 7.72 15.34 10.78
CA ALA A 155 7.76 14.21 11.71
C ALA A 155 6.97 14.57 12.98
N ILE A 156 5.89 13.83 13.24
CA ILE A 156 4.98 14.09 14.37
C ILE A 156 4.90 12.89 15.32
N CYS A 157 4.68 13.16 16.62
CA CYS A 157 4.53 12.12 17.64
C CYS A 157 3.18 11.40 17.52
N MET A 158 2.99 10.33 18.29
CA MET A 158 1.76 9.54 18.25
C MET A 158 0.54 10.34 18.68
N GLY A 159 0.66 11.24 19.66
CA GLY A 159 -0.46 12.08 20.10
C GLY A 159 -0.92 13.08 19.03
N CYS A 160 0.01 13.79 18.39
CA CYS A 160 -0.29 14.69 17.28
C CYS A 160 -0.86 13.94 16.05
N ALA A 161 -0.45 12.68 15.87
CA ALA A 161 -0.98 11.82 14.82
C ALA A 161 -2.36 11.21 15.16
N ASP A 162 -2.88 11.42 16.38
CA ASP A 162 -4.08 10.76 16.92
C ASP A 162 -3.97 9.21 16.89
N LEU A 163 -2.80 8.70 17.30
CA LEU A 163 -2.48 7.27 17.35
C LEU A 163 -1.96 6.81 18.72
N ASP A 164 -1.90 7.69 19.72
CA ASP A 164 -1.42 7.41 21.08
C ASP A 164 -2.34 6.47 21.87
N HIS A 165 -3.60 6.35 21.47
CA HIS A 165 -4.55 5.38 21.99
C HIS A 165 -4.31 3.94 21.50
N LEU A 166 -3.38 3.73 20.56
CA LEU A 166 -3.06 2.39 20.03
C LEU A 166 -1.96 1.71 20.84
N VAL A 167 -2.09 0.40 21.01
CA VAL A 167 -1.10 -0.44 21.71
C VAL A 167 -0.19 -1.16 20.74
N PHE A 168 1.10 -1.22 21.08
CA PHE A 168 2.11 -1.85 20.24
C PHE A 168 2.18 -3.37 20.45
N LEU A 169 1.80 -4.12 19.44
CA LEU A 169 2.00 -5.56 19.34
C LEU A 169 3.27 -5.87 18.54
N LYS A 170 4.31 -6.38 19.23
CA LYS A 170 5.57 -6.79 18.62
C LYS A 170 5.37 -7.93 17.61
N ALA A 171 6.17 -7.94 16.55
CA ALA A 171 6.24 -9.06 15.62
C ALA A 171 6.67 -10.36 16.35
N GLY A 172 6.03 -11.48 16.00
CA GLY A 172 6.37 -12.81 16.52
C GLY A 172 5.25 -13.83 16.31
N ASN A 173 4.01 -13.47 16.62
CA ASN A 173 2.84 -14.32 16.40
C ASN A 173 2.00 -13.80 15.23
N ALA A 174 2.22 -14.36 14.04
CA ALA A 174 1.54 -13.92 12.82
C ALA A 174 0.01 -14.10 12.88
N THR A 175 -0.49 -15.11 13.60
CA THR A 175 -1.93 -15.34 13.78
C THR A 175 -2.54 -14.22 14.61
N LEU A 176 -1.93 -13.90 15.75
CA LEU A 176 -2.37 -12.83 16.64
C LEU A 176 -2.34 -11.48 15.92
N SER A 177 -1.24 -11.13 15.26
CA SER A 177 -1.14 -9.86 14.54
C SER A 177 -2.14 -9.74 13.39
N ARG A 178 -2.48 -10.83 12.70
CA ARG A 178 -3.51 -10.82 11.63
C ARG A 178 -4.92 -10.65 12.20
N ARG A 179 -5.23 -11.28 13.33
CA ARG A 179 -6.53 -11.16 14.02
C ARG A 179 -6.70 -9.78 14.63
N ALA A 180 -5.72 -9.32 15.42
CA ALA A 180 -5.73 -7.99 16.00
C ALA A 180 -5.93 -6.92 14.93
N ARG A 181 -5.22 -7.02 13.79
CA ARG A 181 -5.42 -6.09 12.68
C ARG A 181 -6.82 -6.15 12.07
N LYS A 182 -7.44 -7.34 12.02
CA LYS A 182 -8.79 -7.51 11.47
C LYS A 182 -9.85 -6.92 12.40
N GLU A 183 -9.66 -7.06 13.71
CA GLU A 183 -10.58 -6.60 14.75
C GLU A 183 -10.46 -5.09 15.03
N SER A 184 -9.35 -4.46 14.62
CA SER A 184 -9.04 -3.06 14.88
C SER A 184 -9.58 -2.15 13.78
N GLY A 185 -10.32 -1.10 14.16
CA GLY A 185 -10.78 -0.05 13.25
C GLY A 185 -9.64 0.80 12.71
N LEU A 186 -8.71 1.17 13.60
CA LEU A 186 -7.47 1.87 13.27
C LEU A 186 -6.24 1.01 13.56
N ALA A 187 -5.24 1.04 12.67
CA ALA A 187 -4.00 0.32 12.90
C ALA A 187 -2.85 0.90 12.06
N ALA A 188 -1.64 0.79 12.58
CA ALA A 188 -0.42 1.25 11.91
C ALA A 188 0.69 0.18 11.96
N ILE A 189 1.40 -0.01 10.87
CA ILE A 189 2.59 -0.86 10.84
C ILE A 189 3.77 -0.07 11.41
N VAL A 190 4.48 -0.69 12.36
CA VAL A 190 5.70 -0.12 12.92
C VAL A 190 6.92 -0.67 12.19
N VAL A 191 7.77 0.22 11.68
CA VAL A 191 9.01 -0.14 10.98
C VAL A 191 10.22 0.63 11.52
N ARG A 192 11.40 0.04 11.33
CA ARG A 192 12.69 0.67 11.59
C ARG A 192 13.51 0.71 10.30
N PRO A 193 13.89 1.89 9.79
CA PRO A 193 14.85 2.00 8.69
C PRO A 193 16.22 1.46 9.11
N ASP A 194 16.89 0.73 8.22
CA ASP A 194 18.27 0.31 8.41
C ASP A 194 19.19 1.52 8.19
N ALA A 195 19.84 1.97 9.27
CA ALA A 195 20.70 3.15 9.24
C ALA A 195 21.87 3.02 8.25
N LYS A 196 22.32 1.80 7.94
CA LYS A 196 23.44 1.56 7.02
C LYS A 196 22.97 1.30 5.59
N ARG A 197 21.78 0.76 5.41
CA ARG A 197 21.21 0.40 4.11
C ARG A 197 19.95 1.20 3.85
N ARG A 198 20.08 2.34 3.16
CA ARG A 198 19.01 3.32 2.90
C ARG A 198 17.69 2.75 2.32
N ASN A 199 17.70 1.56 1.72
CA ASN A 199 16.51 0.91 1.15
C ASN A 199 15.96 -0.27 1.98
N ARG A 200 16.57 -0.60 3.12
CA ARG A 200 16.14 -1.72 3.94
C ARG A 200 15.34 -1.20 5.13
N ILE A 201 14.18 -1.80 5.35
CA ILE A 201 13.30 -1.53 6.48
C ILE A 201 13.03 -2.84 7.22
N TRP A 202 12.94 -2.76 8.54
CA TRP A 202 12.64 -3.89 9.41
C TRP A 202 11.25 -3.67 9.99
N ARG A 203 10.34 -4.61 9.78
CA ARG A 203 9.01 -4.55 10.42
C ARG A 203 9.15 -5.00 11.87
N LEU A 204 8.87 -4.08 12.81
CA LEU A 204 8.98 -4.34 14.25
C LEU A 204 7.69 -4.91 14.83
N GLY A 205 6.53 -4.55 14.29
CA GLY A 205 5.24 -4.97 14.81
C GLY A 205 4.08 -4.22 14.18
N ILE A 206 3.00 -4.07 14.94
CA ILE A 206 1.79 -3.34 14.56
C ILE A 206 1.20 -2.63 15.78
N LEU A 207 0.66 -1.44 15.57
CA LEU A 207 -0.18 -0.71 16.51
C LEU A 207 -1.64 -1.02 16.20
N VAL A 208 -2.40 -1.39 17.22
CA VAL A 208 -3.83 -1.73 17.12
C VAL A 208 -4.58 -1.17 18.33
N GLU A 209 -5.90 -1.10 18.25
CA GLU A 209 -6.76 -0.72 19.36
C GLU A 209 -6.65 -1.75 20.49
N PRO A 210 -6.66 -1.33 21.77
CA PRO A 210 -6.59 -2.23 22.92
C PRO A 210 -7.65 -3.35 22.87
N ASP A 211 -8.92 -2.98 22.69
CA ASP A 211 -10.03 -3.95 22.64
C ASP A 211 -9.90 -4.95 21.49
N ALA A 212 -9.29 -4.53 20.37
CA ALA A 212 -9.04 -5.41 19.24
C ALA A 212 -7.93 -6.43 19.54
N LEU A 213 -6.92 -6.03 20.31
CA LEU A 213 -5.90 -6.96 20.80
C LEU A 213 -6.52 -7.99 21.76
N ASP A 214 -7.32 -7.55 22.73
CA ASP A 214 -7.98 -8.43 23.70
C ASP A 214 -8.88 -9.46 23.01
N ARG A 215 -9.72 -9.02 22.06
CA ARG A 215 -10.54 -9.94 21.24
C ARG A 215 -9.69 -10.93 20.47
N ALA A 216 -8.57 -10.48 19.90
CA ALA A 216 -7.70 -11.34 19.12
C ALA A 216 -6.96 -12.37 19.99
N GLU A 217 -6.57 -12.00 21.22
CA GLU A 217 -5.98 -12.89 22.21
C GLU A 217 -6.99 -13.95 22.67
N GLN A 218 -8.22 -13.54 22.98
CA GLN A 218 -9.30 -14.48 23.35
C GLN A 218 -9.57 -15.48 22.22
N GLN A 219 -9.75 -15.02 20.99
CA GLN A 219 -9.91 -15.91 19.84
C GLN A 219 -8.71 -16.85 19.67
N CYS A 220 -7.49 -16.38 19.96
CA CYS A 220 -6.30 -17.23 19.92
C CYS A 220 -6.37 -18.30 21.00
N PHE A 221 -6.71 -17.94 22.23
CA PHE A 221 -6.88 -18.88 23.32
C PHE A 221 -7.93 -19.95 22.99
N ASP A 222 -9.11 -19.55 22.51
CA ASP A 222 -10.23 -20.45 22.21
C ASP A 222 -9.90 -21.48 21.11
N ASP A 223 -9.14 -21.07 20.09
CA ASP A 223 -8.79 -21.93 18.96
C ASP A 223 -7.44 -22.66 19.15
N GLU A 224 -6.78 -22.56 20.31
CA GLU A 224 -5.42 -23.08 20.49
C GLU A 224 -5.33 -24.59 20.24
N GLU A 225 -6.24 -25.36 20.81
CA GLU A 225 -6.25 -26.81 20.68
C GLU A 225 -6.54 -27.25 19.24
N LEU A 226 -7.50 -26.59 18.59
CA LEU A 226 -7.81 -26.78 17.16
C LEU A 226 -6.60 -26.48 16.28
N ARG A 227 -5.82 -25.43 16.60
CA ARG A 227 -4.58 -25.08 15.88
C ARG A 227 -3.47 -26.10 16.14
N ALA A 228 -3.35 -26.63 17.36
CA ALA A 228 -2.38 -27.68 17.67
C ALA A 228 -2.67 -28.96 16.86
N ARG A 229 -3.93 -29.41 16.83
CA ARG A 229 -4.36 -30.59 16.06
C ARG A 229 -4.13 -30.44 14.55
N ARG A 230 -4.37 -29.25 13.99
CA ARG A 230 -4.08 -28.96 12.57
C ARG A 230 -2.57 -28.99 12.28
N ARG A 231 -1.74 -28.44 13.17
CA ARG A 231 -0.27 -28.45 13.01
C ARG A 231 0.31 -29.86 12.95
N VAL A 232 -0.20 -30.78 13.77
CA VAL A 232 0.20 -32.20 13.73
C VAL A 232 -0.16 -32.81 12.39
N LYS A 233 -1.43 -32.70 11.97
CA LYS A 233 -1.88 -33.23 10.67
C LYS A 233 -1.14 -32.64 9.47
N ASP A 234 -0.77 -31.37 9.53
CA ASP A 234 -0.02 -30.70 8.46
C ASP A 234 1.48 -31.02 8.50
N ALA A 235 2.03 -31.46 9.64
CA ALA A 235 3.39 -31.99 9.72
C ALA A 235 3.44 -33.39 9.09
N GLU A 236 2.48 -34.26 9.44
CA GLU A 236 2.32 -35.58 8.83
C GLU A 236 2.16 -35.48 7.30
N ARG A 237 1.33 -34.53 6.82
CA ARG A 237 1.20 -34.29 5.38
C ARG A 237 2.47 -33.79 4.72
N ARG A 238 3.31 -33.01 5.42
CA ARG A 238 4.58 -32.51 4.88
C ARG A 238 5.62 -33.61 4.77
N GLU A 239 5.74 -34.48 5.78
CA GLU A 239 6.66 -35.63 5.73
C GLU A 239 6.34 -36.54 4.54
N VAL A 240 5.06 -36.86 4.32
CA VAL A 240 4.62 -37.67 3.17
C VAL A 240 4.90 -37.00 1.82
N LEU A 241 4.80 -35.67 1.75
CA LEU A 241 5.10 -34.91 0.53
C LEU A 241 6.61 -34.82 0.27
N ASP A 242 7.41 -34.65 1.32
CA ASP A 242 8.87 -34.59 1.24
C ASP A 242 9.45 -35.96 0.81
N GLU A 243 8.92 -37.06 1.33
CA GLU A 243 9.29 -38.43 0.90
C GLU A 243 9.00 -38.66 -0.59
N LYS A 244 7.87 -38.16 -1.10
CA LYS A 244 7.53 -38.23 -2.54
C LYS A 244 8.43 -37.34 -3.41
N PHE A 245 8.90 -36.22 -2.88
CA PHE A 245 9.77 -35.29 -3.60
C PHE A 245 11.22 -35.77 -3.66
N MET A 246 11.70 -36.49 -2.65
CA MET A 246 13.04 -37.09 -2.61
C MET A 246 13.15 -38.41 -3.40
N GLY A 247 12.03 -39.00 -3.79
CA GLY A 247 11.93 -40.24 -4.57
C GLY A 247 11.72 -40.05 -6.09
N GLN A 248 11.79 -38.82 -6.60
CA GLN A 248 11.82 -38.47 -8.03
C GLN A 248 13.22 -37.97 -8.41
#